data_AF-A0A2N0XBD4-F1
#
_entry.id   AF-A0A2N0XBD4-F1
#
_cell.length_a   1.000
_cell.length_b   1.000
_cell.length_c   1.000
_cell.angle_alpha   90.00
_cell.angle_beta   90.00
_cell.angle_gamma   90.00
#
_symmetry.space_group_name_H-M   'P 1'
#
loop_
_entity.id
_entity.type
_entity.pdbx_description
1 polymer ?
#
loop_
_entity_poly.entity_id
_entity_poly.type
_entity_poly.pdbx_seq_one_letter_code
_entity_poly.pdbx_strand_id
1 'polypeptide(L)'
;MIPKYIKLLFCIPIVIIIGYSVYLGTVYSSVPAIIPIHSYGNNPDLYGSKKFLFLPILLNIVILIFTWRIISRPDKIKFTFEISENDRERIYHTTQLALVIIAIFVTVMMGPLSFSDVVYK
;
A
#
# COMPACT_ATOMS: atom_id res chain seq x y z
N MET A 1 3.63 9.16 21.30
CA MET A 1 4.12 7.76 21.38
C MET A 1 3.26 6.89 20.46
N ILE A 2 3.83 5.91 19.72
CA ILE A 2 3.01 5.04 18.86
C ILE A 2 2.51 3.85 19.71
N PRO A 3 1.19 3.61 19.82
CA PRO A 3 0.65 2.46 20.52
C PRO A 3 1.13 1.13 19.93
N LYS A 4 1.29 0.11 20.79
CA LYS A 4 1.72 -1.23 20.37
C LYS A 4 0.78 -1.86 19.35
N TYR A 5 -0.53 -1.69 19.52
CA TYR A 5 -1.52 -2.24 18.58
C TYR A 5 -1.43 -1.59 17.19
N ILE A 6 -1.12 -0.29 17.10
CA ILE A 6 -0.92 0.40 15.81
C ILE A 6 0.29 -0.18 15.08
N LYS A 7 1.38 -0.45 15.80
CA LYS A 7 2.57 -1.11 15.21
C LYS A 7 2.22 -2.51 14.69
N LEU A 8 1.47 -3.29 15.47
CA LEU A 8 1.03 -4.62 15.09
C LEU A 8 0.14 -4.59 13.83
N LEU A 9 -0.86 -3.69 13.80
CA LEU A 9 -1.73 -3.51 12.64
C LEU A 9 -0.94 -3.07 11.40
N PHE A 10 0.08 -2.23 11.57
CA PHE A 10 0.94 -1.79 10.46
C PHE A 10 1.84 -2.91 9.90
N CYS A 11 2.01 -4.04 10.61
CA CYS A 11 2.68 -5.21 10.05
C CYS A 11 1.81 -5.96 9.02
N ILE A 12 0.48 -5.84 9.09
CA ILE A 12 -0.46 -6.50 8.16
C ILE A 12 -0.15 -6.16 6.69
N PRO A 13 -0.07 -4.88 6.25
CA PRO A 13 0.22 -4.58 4.86
C PRO A 13 1.62 -5.04 4.44
N ILE A 14 2.59 -5.06 5.35
CA ILE A 14 3.94 -5.59 5.08
C ILE A 14 3.87 -7.10 4.77
N VAL A 15 3.15 -7.87 5.58
CA VAL A 15 2.96 -9.31 5.35
C VAL A 15 2.25 -9.56 4.02
N ILE A 16 1.25 -8.76 3.67
CA ILE A 16 0.54 -8.87 2.39
C ILE A 16 1.51 -8.63 1.21
N ILE A 17 2.33 -7.57 1.27
CA ILE A 17 3.34 -7.29 0.22
C ILE A 17 4.35 -8.43 0.10
N ILE A 18 4.81 -8.98 1.22
CA ILE A 18 5.71 -10.14 1.21
C ILE A 18 5.04 -11.33 0.54
N GLY A 19 3.78 -11.63 0.89
CA GLY A 19 3.00 -12.70 0.26
C GLY A 19 2.89 -12.53 -1.25
N TYR A 20 2.55 -11.32 -1.72
CA TYR A 20 2.49 -11.03 -3.15
C TYR A 20 3.86 -11.11 -3.85
N SER A 21 4.92 -10.65 -3.19
CA SER A 21 6.28 -10.68 -3.75
C SER A 21 6.79 -12.11 -3.88
N VAL A 22 6.55 -12.95 -2.87
CA VAL A 22 6.87 -14.39 -2.89
C VAL A 22 6.08 -15.07 -3.99
N TYR A 23 4.77 -14.85 -4.05
CA TYR A 23 3.92 -15.42 -5.08
C TYR A 23 4.38 -15.03 -6.48
N LEU A 24 4.60 -13.74 -6.74
CA LEU A 24 5.17 -13.26 -8.00
C LEU A 24 6.47 -13.98 -8.31
N GLY A 25 7.39 -14.10 -7.35
CA GLY A 25 8.64 -14.84 -7.51
C GLY A 25 8.45 -16.29 -7.98
N THR A 26 7.43 -16.99 -7.47
CA THR A 26 7.14 -18.38 -7.87
C THR A 26 6.61 -18.51 -9.30
N VAL A 27 5.87 -17.51 -9.81
CA VAL A 27 5.23 -17.56 -11.14
C VAL A 27 5.95 -16.70 -12.19
N TYR A 28 6.92 -15.86 -11.80
CA TYR A 28 7.54 -14.85 -12.68
C TYR A 28 8.26 -15.46 -13.89
N SER A 29 8.82 -16.66 -13.75
CA SER A 29 9.48 -17.38 -14.84
C SER A 29 8.49 -17.85 -15.91
N SER A 30 7.27 -18.23 -15.52
CA SER A 30 6.21 -18.64 -16.45
C SER A 30 5.50 -17.47 -17.14
N VAL A 31 5.66 -16.24 -16.64
CA VAL A 31 5.08 -15.05 -17.27
C VAL A 31 5.82 -14.70 -18.57
N PRO A 32 5.12 -14.49 -19.70
CA PRO A 32 5.71 -14.04 -20.96
C PRO A 32 6.50 -12.73 -20.80
N ALA A 33 7.55 -12.53 -21.60
CA ALA A 33 8.37 -11.31 -21.50
C ALA A 33 7.57 -10.02 -21.76
N ILE A 34 6.52 -10.13 -22.59
CA ILE A 34 5.60 -9.06 -22.96
C ILE A 34 4.21 -9.44 -22.46
N ILE A 35 3.60 -8.57 -21.66
CA ILE A 35 2.27 -8.72 -21.09
C ILE A 35 1.37 -7.57 -21.56
N PRO A 36 0.05 -7.78 -21.65
CA PRO A 36 -0.88 -6.67 -21.76
C PRO A 36 -0.78 -5.79 -20.52
N ILE A 37 -0.82 -4.49 -20.72
CA ILE A 37 -0.88 -3.44 -19.71
C ILE A 37 -2.16 -2.68 -19.99
N HIS A 38 -3.17 -2.90 -19.16
CA HIS A 38 -4.43 -2.20 -19.28
C HIS A 38 -4.23 -0.71 -19.03
N SER A 39 -4.64 0.08 -20.01
CA SER A 39 -4.76 1.52 -19.87
C SER A 39 -6.12 1.84 -19.25
N TYR A 40 -6.18 2.86 -18.40
CA TYR A 40 -7.46 3.24 -17.79
C TYR A 40 -8.34 3.97 -18.82
N GLY A 41 -9.62 3.57 -18.93
CA GLY A 41 -10.60 4.17 -19.84
C GLY A 41 -10.73 3.46 -21.20
N ASN A 42 -11.22 4.17 -22.24
CA ASN A 42 -11.42 3.65 -23.60
C ASN A 42 -10.12 3.60 -24.44
N ASN A 43 -8.97 3.53 -23.79
CA ASN A 43 -7.69 3.51 -24.49
C ASN A 43 -7.37 2.06 -24.91
N PRO A 44 -6.76 1.86 -26.10
CA PRO A 44 -6.31 0.54 -26.50
C PRO A 44 -5.28 0.01 -25.50
N ASP A 45 -5.38 -1.28 -25.20
CA ASP A 45 -4.41 -1.98 -24.36
C ASP A 45 -3.01 -1.84 -24.95
N LEU A 46 -2.07 -1.49 -24.08
CA LEU A 46 -0.67 -1.42 -24.45
C LEU A 46 0.01 -2.73 -24.10
N TYR A 47 1.10 -3.04 -24.78
CA TYR A 47 1.94 -4.18 -24.43
C TYR A 47 3.22 -3.66 -23.79
N GLY A 48 3.65 -4.28 -22.70
CA GLY A 48 4.89 -3.89 -22.05
C GLY A 48 5.59 -5.04 -21.34
N SER A 49 6.72 -4.72 -20.71
CA SER A 49 7.56 -5.74 -20.08
C SER A 49 6.88 -6.34 -18.85
N LYS A 50 7.04 -7.65 -18.63
CA LYS A 50 6.65 -8.29 -17.35
C LYS A 50 7.30 -7.68 -16.10
N LYS A 51 8.36 -6.88 -16.25
CA LYS A 51 8.95 -6.08 -15.16
C LYS A 51 7.94 -5.12 -14.53
N PHE A 52 6.91 -4.70 -15.26
CA PHE A 52 5.85 -3.84 -14.73
C PHE A 52 5.04 -4.49 -13.60
N LEU A 53 5.08 -5.82 -13.45
CA LEU A 53 4.46 -6.52 -12.31
C LEU A 53 5.08 -6.13 -10.96
N PHE A 54 6.31 -5.59 -10.94
CA PHE A 54 6.93 -5.06 -9.72
C PHE A 54 6.55 -3.62 -9.40
N LEU A 55 5.96 -2.88 -10.34
CA LEU A 55 5.62 -1.47 -10.14
C LEU A 55 4.59 -1.27 -9.01
N PRO A 56 3.49 -2.04 -8.92
CA PRO A 56 2.56 -1.92 -7.80
C PRO A 56 3.20 -2.27 -6.46
N ILE A 57 4.09 -3.26 -6.42
CA ILE A 57 4.85 -3.62 -5.20
C ILE A 57 5.71 -2.44 -4.76
N LEU A 58 6.46 -1.83 -5.69
CA LEU A 58 7.32 -0.67 -5.42
C LEU A 58 6.50 0.53 -4.93
N LEU A 59 5.40 0.87 -5.62
CA LEU A 59 4.53 1.98 -5.24
C LEU A 59 3.92 1.77 -3.84
N ASN A 60 3.51 0.54 -3.53
CA ASN A 60 2.96 0.19 -2.22
C ASN A 60 4.00 0.33 -1.11
N ILE A 61 5.24 -0.12 -1.34
CA ILE A 61 6.37 0.11 -0.40
C ILE A 61 6.58 1.61 -0.15
N VAL A 62 6.59 2.42 -1.21
CA VAL A 62 6.74 3.88 -1.10
C VAL A 62 5.61 4.47 -0.25
N ILE A 63 4.36 4.10 -0.52
CA ILE A 63 3.19 4.54 0.26
C ILE A 63 3.34 4.15 1.72
N LEU A 64 3.71 2.90 2.03
CA LEU A 64 3.91 2.45 3.41
C LEU A 64 5.03 3.22 4.11
N ILE A 65 6.14 3.52 3.44
CA ILE A 65 7.22 4.34 4.01
C ILE A 65 6.70 5.73 4.37
N PHE A 66 5.94 6.38 3.48
CA PHE A 66 5.35 7.69 3.76
C PHE A 66 4.34 7.64 4.90
N THR A 67 3.44 6.67 4.89
CA THR A 67 2.45 6.49 5.96
C THR A 67 3.12 6.25 7.30
N TRP A 68 4.16 5.40 7.36
CA TRP A 68 4.91 5.16 8.57
C TRP A 68 5.59 6.42 9.11
N ARG A 69 6.17 7.24 8.22
CA ARG A 69 6.79 8.52 8.61
C ARG A 69 5.78 9.47 9.25
N ILE A 70 4.54 9.51 8.74
CA ILE A 70 3.46 10.33 9.29
C ILE A 70 2.99 9.77 10.64
N ILE A 71 2.72 8.45 10.72
CA ILE A 71 2.32 7.77 11.97
C ILE A 71 3.37 7.97 13.07
N SER A 72 4.64 7.96 12.70
CA SER A 72 5.76 8.10 13.65
C SER A 72 5.92 9.51 14.20
N ARG A 73 5.36 10.52 13.53
CA ARG A 73 5.46 11.94 13.90
C ARG A 73 4.10 12.65 13.77
N PRO A 74 3.09 12.24 14.56
CA PRO A 74 1.75 12.84 14.51
C PRO A 74 1.77 14.33 14.91
N ASP A 75 2.80 14.77 15.64
CA ASP A 75 3.08 16.16 16.01
C ASP A 75 3.30 17.08 14.81
N LYS A 76 3.69 16.53 13.65
CA LYS A 76 3.93 17.30 12.42
C LYS A 76 2.70 17.47 11.55
N ILE A 77 1.58 16.85 11.93
CA ILE A 77 0.33 16.95 11.19
C ILE A 77 -0.29 18.32 11.51
N LYS A 78 -0.45 19.14 10.47
CA LYS A 78 -1.16 20.42 10.57
C LYS A 78 -2.65 20.16 10.41
N PHE A 79 -3.35 20.04 11.54
CA PHE A 79 -4.80 19.95 11.56
C PHE A 79 -5.41 21.32 11.23
N THR A 80 -6.55 21.32 10.55
CA THR A 80 -7.27 22.55 10.17
C THR A 80 -8.08 23.15 11.31
N PHE A 81 -8.17 22.45 12.44
CA PHE A 81 -8.90 22.84 13.63
C PHE A 81 -7.94 22.97 14.83
N GLU A 82 -8.32 23.81 15.79
CA GLU A 82 -7.56 23.96 17.03
C GLU A 82 -7.68 22.70 17.88
N ILE A 83 -6.54 22.20 18.35
CA ILE A 83 -6.46 21.00 19.17
C ILE A 83 -6.25 21.44 20.61
N SER A 84 -7.22 21.15 21.47
CA SER A 84 -7.04 21.31 22.91
C SER A 84 -5.96 20.33 23.41
N GLU A 85 -5.16 20.71 24.41
CA GLU A 85 -4.14 19.82 24.97
C GLU A 85 -4.76 18.52 25.54
N ASN A 86 -6.01 18.60 26.04
CA ASN A 86 -6.74 17.45 26.57
C ASN A 86 -7.15 16.44 25.47
N ASP A 87 -7.42 16.91 24.25
CA ASP A 87 -7.84 16.04 23.13
C ASP A 87 -6.68 15.59 22.25
N ARG A 88 -5.51 16.21 22.39
CA ARG A 88 -4.35 16.03 21.52
C ARG A 88 -3.93 14.58 21.37
N GLU A 89 -3.78 13.87 22.48
CA GLU A 89 -3.37 12.46 22.48
C GLU A 89 -4.41 11.58 21.78
N ARG A 90 -5.70 11.80 22.07
CA ARG A 90 -6.81 11.08 21.44
C ARG A 90 -6.86 11.30 19.93
N ILE A 91 -6.70 12.55 19.49
CA ILE A 91 -6.69 12.91 18.06
C ILE A 91 -5.50 12.26 17.36
N TYR A 92 -4.30 12.29 17.97
CA TYR A 92 -3.11 11.67 17.40
C TYR A 92 -3.30 10.16 17.25
N HIS A 93 -3.82 9.47 18.26
CA HIS A 93 -4.10 8.04 18.18
C HIS A 93 -5.16 7.69 17.14
N THR A 94 -6.23 8.49 17.06
CA THR A 94 -7.28 8.29 16.07
C THR A 94 -6.74 8.47 14.65
N THR A 95 -5.93 9.50 14.43
CA THR A 95 -5.30 9.77 13.13
C THR A 95 -4.31 8.67 12.74
N GLN A 96 -3.50 8.20 13.68
CA GLN A 96 -2.58 7.07 13.46
C GLN A 96 -3.36 5.81 13.07
N LEU A 97 -4.46 5.49 13.78
CA LEU A 97 -5.29 4.33 13.47
C LEU A 97 -5.92 4.43 12.08
N ALA A 98 -6.47 5.60 11.73
CA ALA A 98 -7.05 5.85 10.41
C ALA A 98 -6.00 5.65 9.29
N LEU A 99 -4.78 6.17 9.48
CA LEU A 99 -3.68 6.00 8.52
C LEU A 99 -3.29 4.52 8.34
N VAL A 100 -3.28 3.72 9.41
CA VAL A 100 -3.03 2.28 9.29
C VAL A 100 -4.14 1.57 8.52
N ILE A 101 -5.41 1.91 8.79
CA ILE A 101 -6.55 1.33 8.07
C ILE A 101 -6.48 1.68 6.58
N ILE A 102 -6.18 2.93 6.23
CA ILE A 102 -5.99 3.36 4.84
C ILE A 102 -4.82 2.61 4.19
N ALA A 103 -3.70 2.45 4.89
CA ALA A 103 -2.56 1.69 4.38
C ALA A 103 -2.94 0.23 4.06
N ILE A 104 -3.63 -0.46 4.97
CA ILE A 104 -4.12 -1.82 4.73
C ILE A 104 -5.04 -1.86 3.51
N PHE A 105 -6.01 -0.94 3.44
CA PHE A 105 -6.96 -0.88 2.33
C PHE A 105 -6.26 -0.67 0.98
N VAL A 106 -5.36 0.30 0.88
CA VAL A 106 -4.57 0.57 -0.33
C VAL A 106 -3.72 -0.65 -0.71
N THR A 107 -3.08 -1.30 0.26
CA THR A 107 -2.27 -2.49 0.01
C THR A 107 -3.11 -3.64 -0.54
N VAL A 108 -4.31 -3.88 0.01
CA VAL A 108 -5.23 -4.91 -0.49
C VAL A 108 -5.73 -4.56 -1.89
N MET A 109 -6.06 -3.31 -2.18
CA MET A 109 -6.53 -2.89 -3.51
C MET A 109 -5.45 -2.99 -4.59
N MET A 110 -4.20 -2.65 -4.27
CA MET A 110 -3.07 -2.76 -5.20
C MET A 110 -2.73 -4.21 -5.58
N GLY A 111 -3.09 -5.19 -4.75
CA GLY A 111 -2.84 -6.61 -5.00
C GLY A 111 -3.54 -7.13 -6.26
N PRO A 112 -4.88 -7.23 -6.29
CA PRO A 112 -5.65 -7.71 -7.43
C PRO A 112 -5.36 -6.94 -8.72
N LEU A 113 -5.17 -5.61 -8.64
CA LEU A 113 -4.78 -4.76 -9.78
C LEU A 113 -3.47 -5.20 -10.46
N SER A 114 -2.62 -5.96 -9.77
CA SER A 114 -1.34 -6.45 -10.31
C SER A 114 -1.44 -7.83 -10.95
N PHE A 115 -2.47 -8.61 -10.63
CA PHE A 115 -2.51 -10.06 -10.91
C PHE A 115 -3.75 -10.52 -11.67
N SER A 116 -4.83 -9.73 -11.71
CA SER A 116 -6.11 -10.13 -12.35
C SER A 116 -5.93 -10.53 -13.81
N ASP A 117 -5.04 -9.87 -14.55
CA ASP A 117 -4.98 -10.03 -16.01
C ASP A 117 -3.86 -10.97 -16.47
N VAL A 118 -2.89 -11.27 -15.60
CA VAL A 118 -1.66 -11.99 -15.96
C VAL A 118 -1.53 -13.34 -15.27
N VAL A 119 -2.12 -13.50 -14.07
CA VAL A 119 -1.93 -14.70 -13.24
C VAL A 119 -3.22 -15.45 -12.95
N TYR A 120 -4.37 -14.77 -12.86
CA TYR A 120 -5.68 -15.41 -12.79
C TYR A 120 -6.23 -15.60 -14.21
N LYS A 121 -5.79 -16.66 -14.89
CA LYS A 121 -6.51 -17.21 -16.04
C LYS A 121 -7.56 -18.21 -15.57
#